data_AF-A0A937HFH2-F1
#
_entry.id   AF-A0A937HFH2-F1
#
_cell.length_a   1.000
_cell.length_b   1.000
_cell.length_c   1.000
_cell.angle_alpha   90.00
_cell.angle_beta   90.00
_cell.angle_gamma   90.00
#
_symmetry.space_group_name_H-M   'P 1'
#
loop_
_entity.id
_entity.type
_entity.pdbx_description
1 polymer ?
#
loop_
_entity_poly.entity_id
_entity_poly.type
_entity_poly.pdbx_seq_one_letter_code
_entity_poly.pdbx_strand_id
1 'polypeptide(L)'
;MVDYHKKQNVFRRLSPSVVIVKAYAPGLVFVEEVFVKEGQDVKKNQQLLKLKYRKTLSSGQDVHYSLQQQISHQLNLLSEQEKNLIKVSMLKN
;
A
#
# COMPACT_ATOMS: atom_id res chain seq x y z
N MET A 1 -34.40 -55.18 -18.50
CA MET A 1 -32.95 -55.30 -18.24
C MET A 1 -32.60 -54.22 -17.24
N VAL A 2 -32.02 -54.58 -16.09
CA VAL A 2 -31.74 -53.63 -15.00
C VAL A 2 -30.30 -53.17 -15.18
N ASP A 3 -30.12 -51.91 -15.56
CA ASP A 3 -28.80 -51.31 -15.72
C ASP A 3 -28.06 -51.28 -14.38
N TYR A 4 -26.99 -52.07 -14.30
CA TYR A 4 -26.14 -52.15 -13.13
C TYR A 4 -25.16 -50.98 -13.10
N HIS A 5 -25.35 -50.05 -12.16
CA HIS A 5 -24.44 -48.92 -11.95
C HIS A 5 -23.56 -49.16 -10.70
N LYS A 6 -22.27 -49.40 -10.92
CA LYS A 6 -21.26 -49.53 -9.86
C LYS A 6 -20.76 -48.14 -9.45
N LYS A 7 -21.04 -47.73 -8.21
CA LYS A 7 -20.45 -46.51 -7.62
C LYS A 7 -19.01 -46.83 -7.19
N GLN A 8 -18.04 -46.05 -7.68
CA GLN A 8 -16.64 -46.18 -7.31
C GLN A 8 -16.21 -44.97 -6.49
N ASN A 9 -15.66 -45.21 -5.30
CA ASN A 9 -15.11 -44.16 -4.47
C ASN A 9 -13.71 -43.79 -5.01
N VAL A 10 -13.54 -42.52 -5.40
CA VAL A 10 -12.28 -42.01 -5.91
C VAL A 10 -11.79 -40.91 -4.98
N PHE A 11 -10.58 -41.08 -4.45
CA PHE A 11 -9.91 -40.03 -3.68
C PHE A 11 -9.18 -39.10 -4.64
N ARG A 12 -9.77 -37.95 -4.93
CA ARG A 12 -9.14 -36.88 -5.71
C ARG A 12 -9.08 -35.61 -4.88
N ARG A 13 -7.95 -34.91 -4.93
CA ARG A 13 -7.82 -33.59 -4.33
C ARG A 13 -8.41 -32.55 -5.28
N LEU A 14 -9.29 -31.69 -4.77
CA LEU A 14 -9.74 -30.51 -5.50
C LEU A 14 -8.62 -29.47 -5.52
N SER A 15 -8.21 -29.06 -6.72
CA SER A 15 -7.35 -27.91 -6.93
C SER A 15 -8.20 -26.73 -7.36
N PRO A 16 -7.88 -25.49 -6.94
CA PRO A 16 -8.56 -24.33 -7.46
C PRO A 16 -8.41 -24.28 -8.98
N SER A 17 -9.49 -23.89 -9.66
CA SER A 17 -9.52 -23.72 -11.12
C SER A 17 -8.70 -22.51 -11.58
N VAL A 18 -8.39 -21.61 -10.64
CA VAL A 18 -7.63 -20.37 -10.85
C VAL A 18 -6.29 -20.41 -10.14
N VAL A 19 -5.35 -19.62 -10.65
CA VAL A 19 -3.99 -19.50 -10.12
C VAL A 19 -4.02 -18.97 -8.68
N ILE A 20 -3.31 -19.65 -7.79
CA ILE A 20 -3.04 -19.16 -6.43
C ILE A 20 -1.92 -18.13 -6.52
N VAL A 21 -2.22 -16.87 -6.24
CA VAL A 21 -1.22 -15.79 -6.20
C VAL A 21 -0.88 -15.47 -4.76
N LYS A 22 0.41 -15.57 -4.40
CA LYS A 22 0.93 -15.09 -3.13
C LYS A 22 1.47 -13.67 -3.33
N ALA A 23 0.92 -12.70 -2.61
CA ALA A 23 1.40 -11.32 -2.61
C ALA A 23 2.39 -11.13 -1.46
N TYR A 24 3.51 -10.46 -1.75
CA TYR A 24 4.58 -10.19 -0.79
C TYR A 24 4.82 -8.69 -0.68
N ALA A 25 5.20 -8.22 0.50
CA ALA A 25 5.68 -6.86 0.67
C ALA A 25 7.10 -6.73 0.11
N PRO A 26 7.46 -5.58 -0.51
CA PRO A 26 8.77 -5.38 -1.14
C PRO A 26 9.94 -5.22 -0.16
N GLY A 27 9.71 -5.26 1.16
CA GLY A 27 10.78 -5.10 2.15
C GLY A 27 10.27 -5.10 3.60
N LEU A 28 11.11 -4.63 4.52
CA LEU A 28 10.76 -4.46 5.94
C LEU A 28 9.75 -3.32 6.11
N VAL A 29 8.48 -3.71 6.22
CA VAL A 29 7.34 -2.80 6.38
C VAL A 29 6.46 -3.27 7.53
N PHE A 30 5.74 -2.33 8.12
CA PHE A 30 4.67 -2.66 9.07
C PHE A 30 3.33 -2.57 8.35
N VAL A 31 2.42 -3.48 8.67
CA VAL A 31 1.03 -3.39 8.22
C VAL A 31 0.36 -2.33 9.09
N GLU A 32 -0.08 -1.24 8.46
CA GLU A 32 -0.81 -0.16 9.15
C GLU A 32 -2.30 -0.50 9.22
N GLU A 33 -2.86 -0.98 8.11
CA GLU A 33 -4.28 -1.26 7.99
C GLU A 33 -4.53 -2.39 6.98
N VAL A 34 -5.59 -3.16 7.21
CA VAL A 34 -6.05 -4.23 6.33
C VAL A 34 -7.47 -3.90 5.88
N PHE A 35 -7.70 -3.85 4.56
CA PHE A 35 -8.97 -3.40 3.98
C PHE A 35 -9.91 -4.54 3.57
N VAL A 36 -9.49 -5.80 3.78
CA VAL A 36 -10.22 -6.99 3.35
C VAL A 36 -10.34 -8.00 4.49
N LYS A 37 -11.37 -8.82 4.42
CA LYS A 37 -11.56 -9.96 5.33
C LYS A 37 -11.18 -11.27 4.64
N GLU A 38 -10.84 -12.28 5.44
CA GLU A 38 -10.61 -13.63 4.93
C GLU A 38 -11.85 -14.17 4.21
N GLY A 39 -11.65 -14.80 3.05
CA GLY A 39 -12.73 -15.33 2.22
C GLY A 39 -13.52 -14.29 1.42
N GLN A 40 -13.14 -13.01 1.48
CA GLN A 40 -13.80 -11.96 0.69
C GLN A 40 -13.36 -12.01 -0.77
N ASP A 41 -14.31 -11.84 -1.69
CA ASP A 41 -14.02 -11.67 -3.11
C ASP A 41 -13.32 -10.32 -3.36
N VAL A 42 -12.18 -10.37 -4.05
CA VAL A 42 -11.35 -9.20 -4.37
C VAL A 42 -11.18 -9.05 -5.88
N LYS A 43 -11.17 -7.80 -6.36
CA LYS A 43 -10.95 -7.49 -7.79
C LYS A 43 -9.47 -7.22 -8.07
N LYS A 44 -9.09 -7.38 -9.34
CA LYS A 44 -7.76 -6.98 -9.81
C LYS A 44 -7.53 -5.50 -9.47
N ASN A 45 -6.35 -5.18 -8.92
CA ASN A 45 -5.94 -3.85 -8.47
C ASN A 45 -6.72 -3.29 -7.27
N GLN A 46 -7.53 -4.11 -6.58
CA GLN A 46 -8.12 -3.69 -5.32
C GLN A 46 -7.05 -3.58 -4.24
N GLN A 47 -7.10 -2.51 -3.46
CA GLN A 47 -6.21 -2.32 -2.33
C GLN A 47 -6.55 -3.32 -1.22
N LEU A 48 -5.57 -4.12 -0.82
CA LEU A 48 -5.73 -5.15 0.22
C LEU A 48 -5.26 -4.65 1.59
N LEU A 49 -4.18 -3.87 1.59
CA LEU A 49 -3.46 -3.48 2.79
C LEU A 49 -2.76 -2.13 2.61
N LYS A 50 -2.60 -1.41 3.72
CA LYS A 50 -1.78 -0.20 3.83
C LYS A 50 -0.48 -0.55 4.53
N LEU A 51 0.63 -0.24 3.90
CA LEU A 51 1.97 -0.51 4.42
C LEU A 51 2.62 0.79 4.87
N LYS A 52 3.21 0.76 6.07
CA LYS A 52 4.08 1.83 6.56
C LYS A 52 5.53 1.36 6.47
N TYR A 53 6.28 2.02 5.60
CA TYR A 53 7.70 1.77 5.47
C TYR A 53 8.43 2.26 6.71
N ARG A 54 9.20 1.36 7.34
CA ARG A 54 10.20 1.79 8.30
C ARG A 54 11.36 2.36 7.48
N LYS A 55 11.51 3.68 7.45
CA LYS A 55 12.79 4.27 7.03
C LYS A 55 13.81 3.83 8.07
N THR A 56 14.53 2.76 7.80
CA THR A 56 15.77 2.48 8.50
C THR A 56 16.74 3.56 8.03
N LEU A 57 16.84 4.66 8.77
CA LEU A 57 17.92 5.62 8.59
C LEU A 57 19.17 4.92 9.11
N SER A 58 19.77 4.10 8.23
CA SER A 58 20.86 3.19 8.52
C SER A 58 22.17 3.91 8.81
N SER A 59 22.29 5.19 8.46
CA SER A 59 23.43 6.03 8.79
C SER A 59 23.00 7.43 9.26
N GLY A 60 23.79 8.05 10.14
CA GLY A 60 23.56 9.45 10.56
C GLY A 60 23.58 10.45 9.41
N GLN A 61 24.22 10.10 8.30
CA GLN A 61 24.25 10.90 7.08
C GLN A 61 22.90 10.90 6.35
N ASP A 62 22.20 9.76 6.32
CA ASP A 62 20.85 9.68 5.75
C ASP A 62 19.84 10.51 6.57
N VAL A 63 20.01 10.54 7.90
CA VAL A 63 19.22 11.40 8.79
C VAL A 63 19.49 12.87 8.45
N HIS A 64 20.76 13.25 8.32
CA HIS A 64 21.16 14.62 8.01
C HIS A 64 20.56 15.10 6.68
N TYR A 65 20.68 14.30 5.62
CA TYR A 65 20.09 14.63 4.31
C TYR A 65 18.56 14.72 4.37
N SER A 66 17.89 13.82 5.08
CA SER A 66 16.43 13.87 5.23
C SER A 66 15.97 15.12 6.00
N LEU A 67 16.71 15.53 7.03
CA LEU A 67 16.41 16.75 7.79
C LEU A 67 16.64 18.00 6.94
N GLN A 68 17.74 18.05 6.20
CA GLN A 68 18.04 19.17 5.30
C GLN A 68 16.94 19.34 4.25
N GLN A 69 16.47 18.24 3.63
CA GLN A 69 15.36 18.29 2.68
C GLN A 69 14.06 18.80 3.31
N GLN A 70 13.75 18.38 4.54
CA GLN A 70 12.57 18.85 5.25
C GLN A 70 12.65 20.34 5.59
N ILE A 71 13.80 20.83 6.05
CA ILE A 71 14.02 22.24 6.33
C ILE A 71 13.88 23.08 5.06
N SER A 72 14.50 22.66 3.96
CA SER A 72 14.35 23.35 2.66
C SER A 72 12.90 23.38 2.19
N HIS A 73 12.16 22.29 2.36
CA HIS A 73 10.74 22.26 2.02
C HIS A 73 9.92 23.23 2.86
N GLN A 74 10.17 23.30 4.16
CA GLN A 74 9.49 24.24 5.07
C GLN A 74 9.78 25.70 4.72
N LEU A 75 11.04 26.02 4.39
CA LEU A 75 11.41 27.38 3.95
C LEU A 75 10.70 27.78 2.65
N ASN A 76 10.57 26.84 1.71
CA ASN A 76 9.84 27.10 0.46
C ASN A 76 8.36 27.36 0.72
N LEU A 77 7.71 26.58 1.58
CA LEU A 77 6.31 26.80 1.96
C LEU A 77 6.11 28.16 2.62
N LEU A 78 7.02 28.56 3.52
CA LEU A 78 6.96 29.87 4.16
C LEU A 78 7.13 31.01 3.14
N SER A 79 8.06 30.87 2.19
CA SER A 79 8.24 31.85 1.12
C SER A 79 7.02 31.97 0.20
N GLU A 80 6.38 30.85 -0.11
CA GLU A 80 5.13 30.85 -0.89
C GLU A 80 3.97 31.50 -0.12
N GLN A 81 3.86 31.25 1.19
CA GLN A 81 2.87 31.91 2.05
C GLN A 81 3.09 33.42 2.11
N GLU A 82 4.33 33.86 2.28
CA GLU A 82 4.67 35.29 2.30
C GLU A 82 4.30 35.98 0.98
N LYS A 83 4.64 35.37 -0.17
CA LYS A 83 4.24 35.87 -1.49
C LYS A 83 2.72 35.97 -1.65
N ASN A 84 1.99 34.98 -1.16
CA ASN A 84 0.53 34.98 -1.21
C ASN A 84 -0.08 36.08 -0.34
N LEU A 85 0.48 36.34 0.85
CA LEU A 85 0.04 37.42 1.73
C LEU A 85 0.28 38.80 1.11
N ILE A 86 1.46 39.02 0.51
CA ILE A 86 1.78 40.25 -0.21
C ILE A 86 0.82 40.46 -1.39
N LYS A 87 0.49 39.40 -2.13
CA LYS A 87 -0.47 39.49 -3.23
C LYS A 87 -1.88 39.85 -2.77
N VAL A 88 -2.32 39.30 -1.64
CA VAL A 88 -3.64 39.63 -1.05
C VAL A 88 -3.68 41.06 -0.52
N SER A 89 -2.59 41.57 0.06
CA SER A 89 -2.54 42.97 0.52
C SER A 89 -2.55 43.97 -0.64
N MET A 90 -1.90 43.65 -1.76
CA MET A 90 -1.95 44.49 -2.98
C MET A 90 -3.33 44.53 -3.66
N LEU A 91 -4.16 43.50 -3.47
CA LEU A 91 -5.52 43.43 -4.03
C LEU A 91 -6.58 44.14 -3.16
N LYS A 92 -6.22 44.54 -1.93
CA LYS A 92 -7.11 45.21 -0.98
C LYS A 92 -6.99 46.75 -0.98
N ASN A 93 -6.07 47.31 -1.77
CA ASN A 93 -5.94 48.74 -2.05
C ASN A 93 -6.42 49.04 -3.48
#